data_AF-A3WGS1-F1
#
_entry.id   AF-A3WGS1-F1
#
_cell.length_a   1.000
_cell.length_b   1.000
_cell.length_c   1.000
_cell.angle_alpha   90.00
_cell.angle_beta   90.00
_cell.angle_gamma   90.00
#
_symmetry.space_group_name_H-M   'P 1'
#
loop_
_entity.id
_entity.type
_entity.pdbx_description
1 polymer ?
#
loop_
_entity_poly.entity_id
_entity_poly.type
_entity_poly.pdbx_seq_one_letter_code
_entity_poly.pdbx_strand_id
1 'polypeptide(L)'
;MRERARLKFAARQSLLAKMARREAMAGFADAAREELRSDTLAERSKHLLAQYTDKPGHACAQDLRDLHAFAQSLGIVASQAEEAQHDASAQMQWHAQTLAEASARADAADDRLLSARRALSVALERREEETPRRVARKLQTDE
;
A
#
# COMPACT_ATOMS: atom_id res chain seq x y z
N MET A 1 9.89 -0.82 -35.73
CA MET A 1 10.86 -0.29 -34.72
C MET A 1 10.12 0.46 -33.60
N ARG A 2 9.12 1.28 -33.94
CA ARG A 2 8.29 2.03 -32.98
C ARG A 2 7.53 1.12 -32.00
N GLU A 3 7.02 0.00 -32.46
CA GLU A 3 6.25 -0.99 -31.69
C GLU A 3 7.12 -1.70 -30.65
N ARG A 4 8.37 -2.04 -31.02
CA ARG A 4 9.37 -2.59 -30.08
C ARG A 4 9.75 -1.58 -29.00
N ALA A 5 9.90 -0.30 -29.36
CA ALA A 5 10.18 0.76 -28.38
C ALA A 5 9.00 0.97 -27.42
N ARG A 6 7.76 0.99 -27.93
CA ARG A 6 6.53 1.04 -27.13
C ARG A 6 6.43 -0.14 -26.17
N LEU A 7 6.72 -1.36 -26.63
CA LEU A 7 6.73 -2.55 -25.77
C LEU A 7 7.76 -2.42 -24.63
N LYS A 8 8.99 -1.99 -24.93
CA LYS A 8 10.02 -1.78 -23.90
C LYS A 8 9.60 -0.75 -22.86
N PHE A 9 8.99 0.36 -23.31
CA PHE A 9 8.47 1.37 -22.41
C PHE A 9 7.34 0.83 -21.52
N ALA A 10 6.35 0.15 -22.10
CA ALA A 10 5.25 -0.45 -21.35
C ALA A 10 5.74 -1.51 -20.35
N ALA A 11 6.75 -2.31 -20.71
CA ALA A 11 7.36 -3.29 -19.82
C ALA A 11 8.04 -2.63 -18.62
N ARG A 12 8.76 -1.52 -18.84
CA ARG A 12 9.36 -0.75 -17.74
C ARG A 12 8.30 -0.15 -16.81
N GLN A 13 7.22 0.40 -17.37
CA GLN A 13 6.12 0.96 -16.57
C GLN A 13 5.41 -0.10 -15.73
N SER A 14 5.12 -1.28 -16.31
CA SER A 14 4.57 -2.43 -15.57
C SER A 14 5.49 -2.87 -14.42
N LEU A 15 6.80 -2.93 -14.67
CA LEU A 15 7.77 -3.29 -13.62
C LEU A 15 7.78 -2.27 -12.47
N LEU A 16 7.82 -0.97 -12.78
CA LEU A 16 7.80 0.08 -11.76
C LEU A 16 6.49 0.07 -10.96
N ALA A 17 5.36 -0.12 -11.63
CA ALA A 17 4.06 -0.19 -10.96
C ALA A 17 3.95 -1.41 -10.04
N LYS A 18 4.51 -2.56 -10.43
CA LYS A 18 4.59 -3.76 -9.58
C LYS A 18 5.47 -3.56 -8.36
N MET A 19 6.59 -2.85 -8.50
CA MET A 19 7.44 -2.48 -7.38
C MET A 19 6.70 -1.56 -6.41
N ALA A 20 6.06 -0.50 -6.91
CA ALA A 20 5.27 0.41 -6.10
C ALA A 20 4.12 -0.31 -5.37
N ARG A 21 3.45 -1.27 -6.00
CA ARG A 21 2.42 -2.10 -5.34
C ARG A 21 2.99 -2.93 -4.19
N ARG A 22 4.18 -3.52 -4.37
CA ARG A 22 4.85 -4.29 -3.30
C ARG A 22 5.25 -3.41 -2.13
N GLU A 23 5.78 -2.23 -2.41
CA GLU A 23 6.15 -1.26 -1.38
C GLU A 23 4.93 -0.76 -0.61
N ALA A 24 3.84 -0.42 -1.30
CA ALA A 24 2.58 -0.05 -0.67
C ALA A 24 2.00 -1.18 0.18
N MET A 25 2.14 -2.44 -0.26
CA MET A 25 1.70 -3.61 0.50
C MET A 25 2.52 -3.80 1.78
N ALA A 26 3.83 -3.56 1.73
CA ALA A 26 4.69 -3.58 2.92
C ALA A 26 4.30 -2.48 3.91
N GLY A 27 4.10 -1.23 3.42
CA GLY A 27 3.65 -0.12 4.26
C GLY A 27 2.28 -0.37 4.91
N PHE A 28 1.35 -0.97 4.16
CA PHE A 28 0.05 -1.38 4.72
C PHE A 28 0.19 -2.45 5.81
N ALA A 29 1.07 -3.44 5.62
CA ALA A 29 1.32 -4.46 6.64
C ALA A 29 1.98 -3.87 7.91
N ASP A 30 2.84 -2.87 7.76
CA ASP A 30 3.43 -2.14 8.89
C ASP A 30 2.37 -1.34 9.66
N ALA A 31 1.54 -0.59 8.94
CA ALA A 31 0.45 0.19 9.54
C ALA A 31 -0.58 -0.70 10.26
N ALA A 32 -0.93 -1.85 9.69
CA ALA A 32 -1.84 -2.82 10.32
C ALA A 32 -1.28 -3.37 11.65
N ARG A 33 0.05 -3.57 11.73
CA ARG A 33 0.71 -4.01 12.97
C ARG A 33 0.71 -2.91 14.01
N GLU A 34 0.94 -1.67 13.61
CA GLU A 34 0.93 -0.54 14.53
C GLU A 34 -0.47 -0.22 15.05
N GLU A 35 -1.50 -0.29 14.20
CA GLU A 35 -2.90 -0.14 14.61
C GLU A 35 -3.26 -1.15 15.70
N LEU A 36 -2.97 -2.44 15.49
CA LEU A 36 -3.22 -3.49 16.48
C LEU A 36 -2.47 -3.24 17.79
N ARG A 37 -1.22 -2.77 17.70
CA ARG A 37 -0.39 -2.46 18.87
C ARG A 37 -0.98 -1.30 19.67
N SER A 38 -1.34 -0.21 19.00
CA SER A 38 -1.89 0.99 19.62
C SER A 38 -3.27 0.74 20.23
N ASP A 39 -4.11 -0.04 19.56
CA ASP A 39 -5.41 -0.50 20.09
C ASP A 39 -5.23 -1.29 21.39
N THR A 40 -4.33 -2.29 21.36
CA THR A 40 -4.01 -3.09 22.55
C THR A 40 -3.46 -2.24 23.70
N LEU A 41 -2.63 -1.23 23.40
CA LEU A 41 -2.07 -0.33 24.40
C LEU A 41 -3.12 0.58 25.01
N ALA A 42 -3.99 1.17 24.19
CA ALA A 42 -5.09 2.02 24.65
C ALA A 42 -6.02 1.25 25.60
N GLU A 43 -6.46 0.05 25.20
CA GLU A 43 -7.32 -0.78 26.03
C GLU A 43 -6.66 -1.21 27.35
N ARG A 44 -5.37 -1.58 27.32
CA ARG A 44 -4.62 -1.89 28.55
C ARG A 44 -4.51 -0.69 29.47
N SER A 45 -4.23 0.49 28.94
CA SER A 45 -4.09 1.72 29.73
C SER A 45 -5.42 2.10 30.38
N LYS A 46 -6.53 2.04 29.65
CA LYS A 46 -7.89 2.23 30.18
C LYS A 46 -8.21 1.23 31.30
N HIS A 47 -7.91 -0.05 31.07
CA HIS A 47 -8.16 -1.09 32.06
C HIS A 47 -7.35 -0.88 33.34
N LEU A 48 -6.06 -0.53 33.22
CA LEU A 48 -5.21 -0.22 34.37
C LEU A 48 -5.73 1.00 35.14
N LEU A 49 -6.16 2.05 34.44
CA LEU A 49 -6.73 3.24 35.09
C LEU A 49 -7.97 2.87 35.92
N ALA A 50 -8.91 2.12 35.32
CA ALA A 50 -10.11 1.65 36.01
C ALA A 50 -9.79 0.80 37.25
N GLN A 51 -8.83 -0.12 37.16
CA GLN A 51 -8.40 -0.95 38.29
C GLN A 51 -7.81 -0.15 39.46
N TYR A 52 -7.18 0.99 39.20
CA TYR A 52 -6.57 1.82 40.24
C TYR A 52 -7.53 2.83 40.85
N THR A 53 -8.55 3.27 40.11
CA THR A 53 -9.60 4.15 40.64
C THR A 53 -10.61 3.43 41.54
N ASP A 54 -10.82 2.13 41.33
CA ASP A 54 -11.86 1.34 42.04
C ASP A 54 -11.41 0.67 43.35
N LYS A 55 -10.15 0.82 43.79
CA LYS A 55 -9.67 0.14 45.01
C LYS A 55 -10.11 0.89 46.27
N PRO A 56 -11.02 0.35 47.11
CA PRO A 56 -11.30 0.90 48.41
C PRO A 56 -10.25 0.36 49.40
N GLY A 57 -9.48 1.24 50.04
CA GLY A 57 -8.44 0.80 50.97
C GLY A 57 -8.07 1.85 52.00
N HIS A 58 -8.01 1.42 53.26
CA HIS A 58 -7.63 2.19 54.46
C HIS A 58 -6.17 2.67 54.40
N ALA A 59 -5.91 3.63 53.53
CA ALA A 59 -4.60 4.19 53.25
C ALA A 59 -4.40 5.48 54.08
N CYS A 60 -3.18 5.73 54.58
CA CYS A 60 -2.92 6.98 55.29
C CYS A 60 -3.01 8.17 54.31
N ALA A 61 -3.10 9.40 54.82
CA ALA A 61 -3.25 10.59 53.96
C ALA A 61 -2.10 10.78 52.95
N GLN A 62 -0.91 10.23 53.20
CA GLN A 62 0.20 10.24 52.25
C GLN A 62 -0.02 9.24 51.11
N ASP A 63 -0.38 8.00 51.44
CA ASP A 63 -0.66 6.93 50.48
C ASP A 63 -1.79 7.32 49.51
N LEU A 64 -2.83 8.02 49.99
CA LEU A 64 -3.91 8.54 49.15
C LEU A 64 -3.43 9.62 48.17
N ARG A 65 -2.49 10.48 48.57
CA ARG A 65 -1.89 11.49 47.70
C ARG A 65 -1.02 10.86 46.61
N ASP A 66 -0.21 9.88 46.99
CA ASP A 66 0.67 9.17 46.06
C ASP A 66 -0.15 8.33 45.06
N LEU A 67 -1.21 7.66 45.52
CA LEU A 67 -2.17 6.97 44.65
C LEU A 67 -2.86 7.94 43.68
N HIS A 68 -3.28 9.11 44.16
CA HIS A 68 -3.92 10.10 43.30
C HIS A 68 -2.96 10.65 42.22
N ALA A 69 -1.72 10.99 42.60
CA ALA A 69 -0.70 11.43 41.66
C ALA A 69 -0.38 10.35 40.62
N PHE A 70 -0.30 9.09 41.04
CA PHE A 70 -0.12 7.96 40.13
C PHE A 70 -1.30 7.81 39.16
N ALA A 71 -2.54 7.85 39.66
CA ALA A 71 -3.74 7.77 38.82
C ALA A 71 -3.83 8.92 37.80
N GLN A 72 -3.43 10.15 38.18
CA GLN A 72 -3.33 11.27 37.25
C GLN A 72 -2.29 11.00 36.15
N SER A 73 -1.09 10.52 36.51
CA SER A 73 -0.05 10.19 35.53
C SER A 73 -0.49 9.08 34.57
N LEU A 74 -1.22 8.08 35.08
CA LEU A 74 -1.78 6.99 34.29
C LEU A 74 -2.90 7.48 33.37
N GLY A 75 -3.70 8.46 33.80
CA GLY A 75 -4.69 9.13 32.97
C GLY A 75 -4.06 9.83 31.76
N ILE A 76 -2.92 10.51 31.96
CA ILE A 76 -2.15 11.13 30.87
C ILE A 76 -1.63 10.07 29.88
N VAL A 77 -1.12 8.95 30.39
CA VAL A 77 -0.66 7.84 29.54
C VAL A 77 -1.82 7.22 28.75
N ALA A 78 -2.99 7.07 29.38
CA ALA A 78 -4.19 6.56 28.72
C ALA A 78 -4.65 7.50 27.59
N SER A 79 -4.69 8.82 27.81
CA SER A 79 -5.05 9.77 26.76
C SER A 79 -4.05 9.77 25.61
N GLN A 80 -2.75 9.70 25.90
CA GLN A 80 -1.72 9.57 24.87
C GLN A 80 -1.85 8.26 24.06
N ALA A 81 -2.23 7.17 24.71
CA ALA A 81 -2.47 5.89 24.02
C ALA A 81 -3.70 5.95 23.11
N GLU A 82 -4.76 6.66 23.51
CA GLU A 82 -5.94 6.91 22.67
C GLU A 82 -5.61 7.79 21.45
N GLU A 83 -4.82 8.85 21.65
CA GLU A 83 -4.32 9.67 20.54
C GLU A 83 -3.48 8.83 19.56
N ALA A 84 -2.56 8.00 20.07
CA ALA A 84 -1.76 7.10 19.25
C ALA A 84 -2.61 6.06 18.49
N GLN A 85 -3.69 5.56 19.10
CA GLN A 85 -4.66 4.67 18.45
C GLN A 85 -5.37 5.39 17.29
N HIS A 86 -5.80 6.64 17.50
CA HIS A 86 -6.43 7.45 16.46
C HIS A 86 -5.48 7.69 15.28
N ASP A 87 -4.25 8.10 15.57
CA ASP A 87 -3.21 8.33 14.56
C ASP A 87 -2.89 7.05 13.78
N ALA A 88 -2.75 5.91 14.46
CA ALA A 88 -2.48 4.63 13.83
C ALA A 88 -3.62 4.19 12.89
N SER A 89 -4.88 4.38 13.30
CA SER A 89 -6.06 4.16 12.43
C SER A 89 -6.05 5.08 11.20
N ALA A 90 -5.72 6.37 11.37
CA ALA A 90 -5.62 7.30 10.26
C ALA A 90 -4.50 6.90 9.27
N GLN A 91 -3.34 6.48 9.79
CA GLN A 91 -2.24 5.95 8.99
C GLN A 91 -2.64 4.68 8.23
N MET A 92 -3.35 3.75 8.90
CA MET A 92 -3.86 2.53 8.28
C MET A 92 -4.78 2.84 7.09
N GLN A 93 -5.71 3.78 7.26
CA GLN A 93 -6.61 4.22 6.19
C GLN A 93 -5.84 4.84 5.01
N TRP A 94 -4.84 5.68 5.30
CA TRP A 94 -4.00 6.29 4.26
C TRP A 94 -3.19 5.24 3.48
N HIS A 95 -2.61 4.25 4.18
CA HIS A 95 -1.90 3.14 3.55
C HIS A 95 -2.84 2.25 2.73
N ALA A 96 -4.06 2.01 3.18
CA ALA A 96 -5.07 1.27 2.43
C ALA A 96 -5.40 1.95 1.09
N GLN A 97 -5.60 3.27 1.11
CA GLN A 97 -5.83 4.08 -0.10
C GLN A 97 -4.61 4.02 -1.04
N THR A 98 -3.42 4.20 -0.49
CA THR A 98 -2.15 4.15 -1.26
C THR A 98 -1.97 2.79 -1.94
N LEU A 99 -2.28 1.70 -1.25
CA LEU A 99 -2.23 0.34 -1.80
C LEU A 99 -3.27 0.12 -2.90
N ALA A 100 -4.49 0.63 -2.73
CA ALA A 100 -5.53 0.57 -3.76
C ALA A 100 -5.09 1.30 -5.03
N GLU A 101 -4.56 2.52 -4.91
CA GLU A 101 -4.05 3.30 -6.04
C GLU A 101 -2.84 2.63 -6.72
N ALA A 102 -1.91 2.08 -5.94
CA ALA A 102 -0.76 1.36 -6.48
C ALA A 102 -1.18 0.08 -7.22
N SER A 103 -2.20 -0.62 -6.71
CA SER A 103 -2.77 -1.81 -7.34
C SER A 103 -3.46 -1.45 -8.67
N ALA A 104 -4.33 -0.44 -8.67
CA ALA A 104 -4.99 0.02 -9.90
C ALA A 104 -3.98 0.48 -10.97
N ARG A 105 -2.90 1.17 -10.56
CA ARG A 105 -1.80 1.54 -11.48
C ARG A 105 -1.07 0.33 -12.04
N ALA A 106 -0.83 -0.70 -11.23
CA ALA A 106 -0.18 -1.93 -11.69
C ALA A 106 -1.04 -2.68 -12.71
N ASP A 107 -2.34 -2.79 -12.46
CA ASP A 107 -3.27 -3.47 -13.36
C ASP A 107 -3.37 -2.72 -14.70
N ALA A 108 -3.54 -1.39 -14.66
CA ALA A 108 -3.55 -0.56 -15.87
C ALA A 108 -2.23 -0.63 -16.65
N ALA A 109 -1.09 -0.78 -15.97
CA ALA A 109 0.20 -0.95 -16.64
C ALA A 109 0.35 -2.33 -17.30
N ASP A 110 -0.20 -3.38 -16.69
CA ASP A 110 -0.25 -4.72 -17.27
C ASP A 110 -1.16 -4.78 -18.51
N ASP A 111 -2.31 -4.10 -18.49
CA ASP A 111 -3.17 -3.97 -19.67
C ASP A 111 -2.46 -3.26 -20.83
N ARG A 112 -1.74 -2.18 -20.54
CA ARG A 112 -0.93 -1.47 -21.54
C ARG A 112 0.19 -2.36 -22.09
N LEU A 113 0.82 -3.18 -21.24
CA LEU A 113 1.84 -4.13 -21.66
C LEU A 113 1.25 -5.20 -22.60
N LEU A 114 0.09 -5.76 -22.26
CA LEU A 114 -0.62 -6.72 -23.12
C LEU A 114 -1.00 -6.09 -24.47
N SER A 115 -1.53 -4.88 -24.46
CA SER A 115 -1.85 -4.13 -25.68
C SER A 115 -0.61 -3.89 -26.55
N ALA A 116 0.52 -3.49 -25.95
CA ALA A 116 1.77 -3.29 -26.67
C ALA A 116 2.33 -4.60 -27.28
N ARG A 117 2.16 -5.73 -26.59
CA ARG A 117 2.53 -7.05 -27.12
C ARG A 117 1.69 -7.42 -28.34
N ARG A 118 0.37 -7.26 -28.25
CA ARG A 118 -0.56 -7.50 -29.37
C ARG A 118 -0.26 -6.57 -30.55
N ALA A 119 0.02 -5.30 -30.30
CA ALA A 119 0.39 -4.37 -31.38
C ALA A 119 1.68 -4.78 -32.09
N LEU A 120 2.67 -5.32 -31.34
CA LEU A 120 3.89 -5.84 -31.93
C LEU A 120 3.63 -7.11 -32.75
N SER A 121 2.81 -8.05 -32.29
CA SER A 121 2.51 -9.27 -33.05
C SER A 121 1.81 -8.93 -34.36
N VAL A 122 0.78 -8.09 -34.33
CA VAL A 122 0.06 -7.62 -35.53
C VAL A 122 1.00 -6.91 -36.51
N ALA A 123 1.95 -6.12 -36.02
CA ALA A 123 2.92 -5.44 -36.88
C ALA A 123 3.93 -6.42 -37.53
N LEU A 124 4.25 -7.54 -36.87
CA LEU A 124 5.09 -8.58 -37.44
C LEU A 124 4.31 -9.39 -38.50
N GLU A 125 3.07 -9.79 -38.20
CA GLU A 125 2.18 -10.48 -39.14
C GLU A 125 1.98 -9.69 -40.44
N ARG A 126 1.66 -8.39 -40.33
CA ARG A 126 1.53 -7.51 -41.52
C ARG A 126 2.81 -7.44 -42.35
N ARG A 127 3.97 -7.42 -41.69
CA ARG A 127 5.26 -7.37 -42.38
C ARG A 127 5.53 -8.69 -43.10
N GLU A 128 5.18 -9.82 -42.50
CA GLU A 128 5.28 -11.14 -43.12
C GLU A 128 4.37 -11.26 -44.34
N GLU A 129 3.14 -10.73 -44.29
CA GLU A 129 2.20 -10.71 -45.43
C GLU A 129 2.61 -9.77 -46.58
N GLU A 130 3.21 -8.61 -46.28
CA GLU A 130 3.68 -7.65 -47.29
C GLU A 130 4.92 -8.16 -48.05
N THR A 131 5.73 -9.00 -47.41
CA THR A 131 6.98 -9.52 -47.97
C THR A 131 6.76 -10.30 -49.28
N PRO A 132 5.89 -11.34 -49.36
CA PRO A 132 5.64 -12.07 -50.60
C PRO A 132 4.98 -11.19 -51.68
N ARG A 133 4.13 -10.23 -51.31
CA ARG A 133 3.51 -9.29 -52.27
C ARG A 133 4.53 -8.36 -52.93
N ARG A 134 5.53 -7.88 -52.19
CA ARG A 134 6.63 -7.06 -52.74
C ARG A 134 7.53 -7.86 -53.67
N VAL A 135 7.81 -9.12 -53.36
CA VAL A 135 8.62 -10.01 -54.21
C VAL A 135 7.87 -10.31 -55.51
N ALA A 136 6.57 -10.64 -55.45
CA ALA A 136 5.75 -10.87 -56.63
C ALA A 136 5.65 -9.65 -57.55
N ARG A 137 5.53 -8.43 -56.98
CA ARG A 137 5.43 -7.20 -57.77
C ARG A 137 6.74 -6.84 -58.48
N LYS A 138 7.91 -7.18 -57.91
CA LYS A 138 9.20 -6.99 -58.58
C LYS A 138 9.39 -7.92 -59.78
N LEU A 139 8.93 -9.17 -59.66
CA LEU A 139 9.00 -10.15 -60.75
C LEU A 139 8.13 -9.77 -61.96
N GLN A 140 7.06 -8.99 -61.76
CA GLN A 140 6.16 -8.54 -62.84
C GLN A 140 6.60 -7.23 -63.53
N THR A 141 7.57 -6.50 -62.96
CA THR A 141 8.06 -5.23 -63.54
C THR A 141 9.38 -5.38 -64.30
N ASP A 142 9.98 -6.56 -64.29
CA ASP A 142 11.24 -6.87 -64.99
C ASP A 142 11.01 -7.63 -66.33
N GLU A 143 9.76 -7.69 -66.84
CA GLU A 143 9.39 -8.09 -68.21
C GLU A 143 9.02 -6.87 -69.06
#